data_AF-A0A7V9ZIN4-F1
#
_entry.id   AF-A0A7V9ZIN4-F1
#
_cell.length_a   1.000
_cell.length_b   1.000
_cell.length_c   1.000
_cell.angle_alpha   90.00
_cell.angle_beta   90.00
_cell.angle_gamma   90.00
#
_symmetry.space_group_name_H-M   'P 1'
#
loop_
_entity.id
_entity.type
_entity.pdbx_description
1 polymer ?
#
loop_
_entity_poly.entity_id
_entity_poly.type
_entity_poly.pdbx_seq_one_letter_code
_entity_poly.pdbx_strand_id
1 'polypeptide(L)'
;MADTVVDTTETERAARALLDSRIDAVRELAVARQRSSDLQEALAAGQRADSDAYAAALRAGWSAEELKKLGFTPARPKPTRTRSSRTRPPAQSATEPEAG
;
A
#
# COMPACT_ATOMS: atom_id res chain seq x y z
N MET A 1 -27.31 -59.19 -3.27
CA MET A 1 -26.39 -58.07 -3.53
C MET A 1 -27.20 -57.01 -4.26
N ALA A 2 -27.51 -55.89 -3.61
CA ALA A 2 -28.30 -54.84 -4.24
C ALA A 2 -27.37 -54.03 -5.14
N ASP A 3 -27.58 -54.12 -6.44
CA ASP A 3 -26.87 -53.32 -7.43
C ASP A 3 -27.38 -51.87 -7.26
N THR A 4 -26.56 -51.03 -6.65
CA THR A 4 -26.83 -49.59 -6.55
C THR A 4 -26.72 -48.98 -7.94
N VAL A 5 -27.83 -48.94 -8.66
CA VAL A 5 -27.95 -48.18 -9.90
C VAL A 5 -27.76 -46.71 -9.54
N VAL A 6 -26.60 -46.14 -9.92
CA VAL A 6 -26.29 -44.73 -9.71
C VAL A 6 -27.13 -43.91 -10.68
N ASP A 7 -27.94 -42.98 -10.17
CA ASP A 7 -28.61 -41.98 -11.01
C ASP A 7 -27.57 -40.96 -11.49
N THR A 8 -27.14 -41.14 -12.74
CA THR A 8 -26.11 -40.32 -13.38
C THR A 8 -26.58 -38.89 -13.62
N THR A 9 -27.87 -38.66 -13.84
CA THR A 9 -28.43 -37.33 -14.11
C THR A 9 -28.48 -36.49 -12.84
N GLU A 10 -28.88 -37.10 -11.72
CA GLU A 10 -28.85 -36.44 -10.42
C GLU A 10 -27.42 -36.11 -9.99
N THR A 11 -26.49 -37.05 -10.19
CA THR A 11 -25.06 -36.86 -9.91
C THR A 11 -24.49 -35.68 -10.71
N GLU A 12 -24.80 -35.60 -12.01
CA GLU A 12 -24.37 -34.49 -12.85
C GLU A 12 -24.94 -33.15 -12.40
N ARG A 13 -26.24 -33.11 -12.06
CA ARG A 13 -26.89 -31.89 -11.56
C ARG A 13 -26.24 -31.42 -10.26
N ALA A 14 -25.95 -32.34 -9.33
CA ALA A 14 -25.29 -32.03 -8.07
C ALA A 14 -23.87 -31.50 -8.29
N ALA A 15 -23.11 -32.10 -9.21
CA ALA A 15 -21.77 -31.64 -9.55
C ALA A 15 -21.78 -30.23 -10.15
N ARG A 16 -22.73 -29.92 -11.05
CA ARG A 16 -22.90 -28.59 -11.63
C ARG A 16 -23.27 -27.55 -10.56
N ALA A 17 -24.26 -27.84 -9.71
CA ALA A 17 -24.67 -26.95 -8.63
C ALA A 17 -23.51 -26.63 -7.66
N LEU A 18 -22.68 -27.63 -7.35
CA LEU A 18 -21.48 -27.42 -6.53
C LEU A 18 -20.45 -26.52 -7.22
N LEU A 19 -20.26 -26.70 -8.52
CA LEU A 19 -19.36 -25.85 -9.30
C LEU A 19 -19.86 -24.40 -9.34
N ASP A 20 -21.16 -24.20 -9.58
CA ASP A 20 -21.78 -22.87 -9.61
C ASP A 20 -21.60 -22.16 -8.28
N SER A 21 -21.88 -22.83 -7.15
CA SER A 21 -21.66 -22.28 -5.81
C SER A 21 -20.20 -21.88 -5.56
N ARG A 22 -19.23 -22.67 -6.06
CA ARG A 22 -17.80 -22.33 -5.95
C ARG A 22 -17.44 -21.13 -6.83
N ILE A 23 -17.98 -21.06 -8.04
CA ILE A 23 -17.77 -19.93 -8.95
C ILE A 23 -18.29 -18.65 -8.32
N ASP A 24 -19.49 -18.69 -7.72
CA ASP A 24 -20.07 -17.53 -7.03
C ASP A 24 -19.19 -17.08 -5.85
N ALA A 25 -18.69 -18.01 -5.03
CA ALA A 25 -17.79 -17.68 -3.93
C ALA A 25 -16.49 -17.02 -4.41
N VAL A 26 -15.89 -17.51 -5.51
CA VAL A 26 -14.68 -16.90 -6.08
C VAL A 26 -14.97 -15.53 -6.70
N ARG A 27 -16.15 -15.35 -7.32
CA ARG A 27 -16.60 -14.06 -7.85
C ARG A 27 -16.75 -13.04 -6.73
N GLU A 28 -17.41 -13.39 -5.63
CA GLU A 28 -17.54 -12.51 -4.47
C GLU A 28 -16.18 -12.13 -3.89
N LEU A 29 -15.27 -13.11 -3.76
CA LEU A 29 -13.91 -12.84 -3.29
C LEU A 29 -13.17 -11.88 -4.22
N ALA A 30 -13.29 -12.04 -5.54
CA ALA A 30 -12.68 -11.14 -6.51
C ALA A 30 -13.21 -9.70 -6.36
N VAL A 31 -14.52 -9.55 -6.20
CA VAL A 31 -15.17 -8.24 -5.98
C VAL A 31 -14.68 -7.62 -4.66
N ALA A 32 -14.62 -8.39 -3.58
CA ALA A 32 -14.13 -7.90 -2.29
C ALA A 32 -12.66 -7.46 -2.36
N ARG A 33 -11.81 -8.21 -3.08
CA ARG A 33 -10.41 -7.85 -3.31
C ARG A 33 -10.27 -6.56 -4.11
N GLN A 34 -11.05 -6.40 -5.18
CA GLN A 34 -11.03 -5.17 -5.96
C GLN A 34 -11.44 -3.97 -5.10
N ARG A 35 -12.56 -4.07 -4.37
CA ARG A 35 -13.02 -3.01 -3.46
C ARG A 35 -11.98 -2.65 -2.40
N SER A 36 -11.29 -3.65 -1.84
CA SER A 36 -10.21 -3.41 -0.87
C SER A 36 -9.07 -2.62 -1.50
N SER A 37 -8.66 -2.97 -2.72
CA SER A 37 -7.65 -2.22 -3.47
C SER A 37 -8.08 -0.78 -3.74
N ASP A 38 -9.31 -0.57 -4.21
CA ASP A 38 -9.86 0.76 -4.52
C ASP A 38 -9.90 1.64 -3.26
N LEU A 39 -10.29 1.07 -2.11
CA LEU A 39 -10.32 1.77 -0.82
C LEU A 39 -8.92 2.12 -0.33
N GLN A 40 -7.93 1.25 -0.54
CA GLN A 40 -6.54 1.55 -0.19
C GLN A 40 -5.98 2.68 -1.04
N GLU A 41 -6.29 2.72 -2.33
CA GLU A 41 -5.91 3.80 -3.23
C GLU A 41 -6.57 5.12 -2.81
N ALA A 42 -7.88 5.11 -2.56
CA ALA A 42 -8.62 6.28 -2.08
C ALA A 42 -8.07 6.79 -0.73
N LEU A 43 -7.72 5.88 0.19
CA LEU A 43 -7.09 6.22 1.47
C LEU A 43 -5.72 6.88 1.25
N ALA A 44 -4.89 6.33 0.37
CA ALA A 44 -3.57 6.89 0.07
C ALA A 44 -3.69 8.29 -0.58
N ALA A 45 -4.64 8.48 -1.49
CA ALA A 45 -4.93 9.78 -2.10
C ALA A 45 -5.40 10.79 -1.04
N GLY A 46 -6.34 10.39 -0.17
CA GLY A 46 -6.82 11.23 0.92
C GLY A 46 -5.72 11.65 1.89
N GLN A 47 -4.83 10.73 2.27
CA GLN A 47 -3.69 11.03 3.16
C GLN A 47 -2.69 12.02 2.54
N ARG A 48 -2.46 11.94 1.21
CA ARG A 48 -1.63 12.91 0.49
C ARG A 48 -2.29 14.28 0.49
N ALA A 49 -3.56 14.35 0.12
CA ALA A 49 -4.33 15.59 0.10
C ALA A 49 -4.36 16.27 1.49
N ASP A 50 -4.54 15.50 2.55
CA ASP A 50 -4.49 16.00 3.94
C ASP A 50 -3.12 16.57 4.29
N SER A 51 -2.04 15.85 3.95
CA SER A 51 -0.67 16.31 4.16
C SER A 51 -0.36 17.60 3.39
N ASP A 52 -0.86 17.71 2.16
CA ASP A 52 -0.69 18.89 1.31
C ASP A 52 -1.49 20.08 1.86
N ALA A 53 -2.72 19.86 2.34
CA ALA A 53 -3.55 20.89 2.97
C ALA A 53 -2.92 21.40 4.27
N TYR A 54 -2.42 20.51 5.13
CA TYR A 54 -1.68 20.90 6.33
C TYR A 54 -0.43 21.72 5.98
N ALA A 55 0.33 21.30 4.96
CA ALA A 55 1.51 22.04 4.51
C ALA A 55 1.14 23.39 3.87
N ALA A 56 -0.02 23.51 3.22
CA ALA A 56 -0.54 24.77 2.70
C ALA A 56 -0.94 25.72 3.84
N ALA A 57 -1.57 25.21 4.90
CA ALA A 57 -1.89 26.00 6.09
C ALA A 57 -0.63 26.58 6.74
N LEU A 58 0.43 25.77 6.89
CA LEU A 58 1.72 26.26 7.40
C LEU A 58 2.31 27.38 6.51
N ARG A 59 2.17 27.27 5.18
CA ARG A 59 2.63 28.32 4.23
C ARG A 59 1.77 29.57 4.28
N ALA A 60 0.49 29.44 4.63
CA ALA A 60 -0.43 30.56 4.83
C ALA A 60 -0.20 31.29 6.16
N GLY A 61 0.79 30.87 6.96
CA GLY A 61 1.18 31.54 8.19
C GLY A 61 0.60 30.92 9.47
N TRP A 62 -0.14 29.82 9.37
CA TRP A 62 -0.59 29.08 10.55
C TRP A 62 0.60 28.38 11.22
N SER A 63 0.71 28.52 12.53
CA SER A 63 1.67 27.73 13.31
C SER A 63 1.13 26.32 13.58
N ALA A 64 2.03 25.36 13.80
CA ALA A 64 1.66 24.00 14.15
C ALA A 64 0.88 23.93 15.48
N GLU A 65 1.15 24.82 16.44
CA GLU A 65 0.44 24.88 17.71
C GLU A 65 -0.99 25.41 17.55
N GLU A 66 -1.22 26.37 16.65
CA GLU A 66 -2.58 26.84 16.33
C GLU A 66 -3.40 25.76 15.64
N LEU A 67 -2.82 25.07 14.65
CA LEU A 67 -3.46 23.94 14.00
C LEU A 67 -3.80 22.83 15.00
N LYS A 68 -2.88 22.53 15.92
CA LYS A 68 -3.11 21.55 16.99
C LYS A 68 -4.23 21.97 17.95
N LYS A 69 -4.31 23.24 18.32
CA LYS A 69 -5.43 23.78 19.13
C LYS A 69 -6.78 23.67 18.41
N LEU A 70 -6.77 23.74 17.08
CA LEU A 70 -7.93 23.51 16.23
C LEU A 70 -8.23 22.02 15.96
N GLY A 71 -7.38 21.11 16.46
CA GLY A 71 -7.53 19.66 16.30
C GLY A 71 -6.88 19.09 15.03
N PHE A 72 -6.19 19.90 14.23
CA PHE A 72 -5.42 19.42 13.09
C PHE A 72 -4.04 18.98 13.55
N THR A 73 -3.81 17.67 13.50
CA THR A 73 -2.49 17.08 13.78
C THR A 73 -1.82 16.65 12.48
N PRO A 74 -0.48 16.71 12.38
CA PRO A 74 0.20 16.26 11.18
C PRO A 74 -0.03 14.76 10.98
N ALA A 75 -0.53 14.37 9.81
CA ALA A 75 -0.85 12.98 9.47
C ALA A 75 0.33 12.01 9.61
N ARG A 76 1.56 12.51 9.45
CA ARG A 76 2.79 11.75 9.74
C ARG A 76 3.87 12.67 10.32
N PRO A 77 4.63 12.21 11.32
CA PRO A 77 5.85 12.89 11.71
C PRO A 77 6.78 12.95 10.49
N LYS A 78 7.18 14.17 10.09
CA LYS A 78 8.13 14.35 8.99
C LYS A 78 9.42 13.59 9.32
N PRO A 79 9.95 12.76 8.40
CA PRO A 79 11.27 12.19 8.58
C PRO A 79 12.25 13.36 8.67
N THR A 80 12.94 13.48 9.80
CA THR A 80 14.02 14.44 9.95
C THR A 80 15.07 14.09 8.90
N ARG A 81 15.18 14.90 7.85
CA ARG A 81 16.26 14.75 6.87
C ARG A 81 17.52 15.23 7.58
N THR A 82 18.23 14.32 8.23
CA THR A 82 19.61 14.56 8.65
C THR A 82 20.39 14.91 7.40
N ARG A 83 20.76 16.19 7.29
CA ARG A 83 21.51 16.75 6.18
C ARG A 83 22.90 16.13 6.26
N SER A 84 23.10 14.97 5.62
CA SER A 84 24.41 14.35 5.53
C SER A 84 25.30 15.27 4.69
N SER A 85 26.13 16.04 5.37
CA SER A 85 27.21 16.80 4.76
C SER A 85 28.14 15.81 4.08
N ARG A 86 28.17 15.82 2.74
CA ARG A 86 29.19 15.12 1.95
C ARG A 86 30.57 15.63 2.38
N THR A 87 31.28 14.86 3.18
CA THR A 87 32.70 15.03 3.37
C THR A 87 33.39 14.56 2.09
N ARG A 88 33.92 15.51 1.33
CA ARG A 88 34.76 15.28 0.14
C ARG A 88 36.04 14.56 0.57
N PRO A 89 36.43 13.41 -0.01
CA PRO A 89 37.71 12.78 0.30
C PRO A 89 38.88 13.65 -0.24
N PRO A 90 39.98 13.83 0.51
CA PRO A 90 41.16 14.50 0.00
C PRO A 90 41.87 13.60 -1.02
N ALA A 91 42.31 14.22 -2.11
CA ALA A 91 43.10 13.60 -3.16
C ALA A 91 44.44 13.11 -2.60
N GLN A 92 44.68 11.80 -2.64
CA GLN A 92 46.00 11.24 -2.40
C GLN A 92 46.83 11.43 -3.68
N SER A 93 47.67 12.47 -3.67
CA SER A 93 48.87 12.51 -4.48
C SER A 93 49.98 11.87 -3.65
N ALA A 94 50.50 10.72 -4.08
CA ALA A 94 51.77 10.21 -3.60
C ALA A 94 52.39 9.30 -4.67
N THR A 95 53.35 9.92 -5.36
CA THR A 95 54.36 9.41 -6.26
C THR A 95 54.97 8.08 -5.82
N GLU A 96 55.06 7.12 -6.73
CA GLU A 96 55.88 5.91 -6.58
C GLU A 96 57.02 5.97 -7.62
N PRO A 97 58.29 6.07 -7.19
CA PRO A 97 59.43 5.87 -8.06
C PRO A 97 60.31 4.74 -7.52
N GLU A 98 60.28 3.54 -8.12
CA GLU A 98 61.48 2.68 -8.18
C GLU A 98 61.29 1.50 -9.14
N ALA A 99 61.99 1.54 -10.28
CA ALA A 99 62.36 0.36 -11.05
C ALA A 99 63.68 0.67 -11.77
N GLY A 100 64.75 -0.01 -11.36
CA GLY A 100 66.09 0.07 -11.93
C GLY A 100 67.06 -0.82 -11.19
#